data_AF-A0A197JXP1-F1
#
_entry.id   AF-A0A197JXP1-F1
#
_cell.length_a   1.000
_cell.length_b   1.000
_cell.length_c   1.000
_cell.angle_alpha   90.00
_cell.angle_beta   90.00
_cell.angle_gamma   90.00
#
_symmetry.space_group_name_H-M   'P 1'
#
loop_
_entity.id
_entity.type
_entity.pdbx_description
1 polymer ?
#
loop_
_entity_poly.entity_id
_entity_poly.type
_entity_poly.pdbx_seq_one_letter_code
_entity_poly.pdbx_strand_id
1 'polypeptide(L)'
;MSPIAADQIQQQQHKHQIKYLIPDLPVQMYGRVQSHPPSWGLDRIDQRTDKLDGLYHYPKSAGQNVTIYVIDTGVNIDHKDFEGRAQHGPVFAQGVQQTDNADRNGHGTFVAALAAGATYGVAKKGQIVSLKALDDAGAGRLSNVLAAIEWVVKRHISQGSAARSIINLSLGAEFNEPTNEAIQEAMRLGIHFSIAAGNDGKDACQFSPASTPGAMTVGATDKDDTIASYSNFGPCVAVFAPGSAIVSAWAESNTATHVQSGTSMASPHVAGLMALLLRRATTDLGTARKSPGA
;
A
#
# COMPACT_ATOMS: atom_id res chain seq x y z
N MET A 1 -4.32 35.57 21.54
CA MET A 1 -4.79 35.32 22.92
C MET A 1 -3.69 35.77 23.86
N SER A 2 -4.01 36.54 24.91
CA SER A 2 -3.01 36.99 25.87
C SER A 2 -2.58 35.83 26.79
N PRO A 3 -1.31 35.73 27.19
CA PRO A 3 -0.86 34.69 28.12
C PRO A 3 -1.60 34.80 29.47
N ILE A 4 -2.01 33.67 30.03
CA ILE A 4 -2.55 33.59 31.38
C ILE A 4 -1.38 33.69 32.37
N ALA A 5 -1.50 34.51 33.41
CA ALA A 5 -0.46 34.67 34.42
C ALA A 5 -0.29 33.40 35.27
N ALA A 6 0.92 33.11 35.76
CA ALA A 6 1.25 31.89 36.49
C ALA A 6 0.33 31.64 37.71
N ASP A 7 -0.08 32.71 38.41
CA ASP A 7 -0.95 32.61 39.59
C ASP A 7 -2.38 32.17 39.21
N GLN A 8 -2.85 32.53 38.01
CA GLN A 8 -4.15 32.10 37.49
C GLN A 8 -4.11 30.62 37.06
N ILE A 9 -2.96 30.11 36.64
CA ILE A 9 -2.75 28.69 36.28
C ILE A 9 -2.87 27.79 37.52
N GLN A 10 -2.24 28.17 38.63
CA GLN A 10 -2.33 27.44 39.89
C GLN A 10 -3.77 27.43 40.46
N GLN A 11 -4.49 28.55 40.36
CA GLN A 11 -5.89 28.62 40.78
C GLN A 11 -6.79 27.67 39.99
N GLN A 12 -6.58 27.54 38.67
CA GLN A 12 -7.37 26.62 37.85
C GLN A 12 -7.04 25.14 38.13
N GLN A 13 -5.77 24.79 38.39
CA GLN A 13 -5.39 23.43 38.80
C GLN A 13 -6.14 22.97 40.04
N HIS A 14 -6.16 23.83 41.07
CA HIS A 14 -6.80 23.51 42.34
C HIS A 14 -8.33 23.46 42.25
N LYS A 15 -8.95 24.38 41.50
CA LYS A 15 -10.41 24.47 41.39
C LYS A 15 -11.02 23.29 40.62
N HIS A 16 -10.30 22.73 39.64
CA HIS A 16 -10.86 21.76 38.68
C HIS A 16 -10.22 20.37 38.75
N GLN A 17 -9.39 20.08 39.76
CA GLN A 17 -8.66 18.79 39.90
C GLN A 17 -7.89 18.42 38.62
N ILE A 18 -7.30 19.42 37.95
CA ILE A 18 -6.60 19.23 36.68
C ILE A 18 -5.27 18.52 36.97
N LYS A 19 -5.11 17.31 36.42
CA LYS A 19 -3.93 16.46 36.67
C LYS A 19 -2.63 17.05 36.11
N TYR A 20 -2.70 17.74 34.97
CA TYR A 20 -1.56 18.41 34.34
C TYR A 20 -2.01 19.68 33.60
N LEU A 21 -1.21 20.74 33.68
CA LEU A 21 -1.23 21.84 32.72
C LEU A 21 0.11 21.83 31.99
N ILE A 22 0.04 21.82 30.66
CA ILE A 22 1.19 21.94 29.78
C ILE A 22 1.08 23.27 29.02
N PRO A 23 2.16 24.04 28.89
CA PRO A 23 2.17 25.21 28.01
C PRO A 23 1.94 24.76 26.57
N ASP A 24 1.47 25.68 25.72
CA ASP A 24 1.37 25.42 24.29
C ASP A 24 2.77 25.12 23.74
N LEU A 25 2.96 23.92 23.20
CA LEU A 25 4.25 23.44 22.71
C LEU A 25 4.26 23.49 21.19
N PRO A 26 5.31 24.04 20.55
CA PRO A 26 5.43 23.98 19.11
C PRO A 26 5.51 22.51 18.66
N VAL A 27 4.53 22.08 17.87
CA VAL A 27 4.53 20.79 17.17
C VAL A 27 5.23 20.95 15.83
N GLN A 28 6.27 20.15 15.59
CA GLN A 28 6.95 20.08 14.30
C GLN A 28 6.48 18.84 13.52
N MET A 29 6.25 19.01 12.22
CA MET A 29 6.10 17.86 11.32
C MET A 29 7.43 17.11 11.20
N TYR A 30 7.47 15.87 11.69
CA TYR A 30 8.62 14.96 11.51
C TYR A 30 8.61 14.24 10.13
N GLY A 31 7.89 14.79 9.15
CA GLY A 31 7.70 14.24 7.81
C GLY A 31 8.60 14.87 6.75
N ARG A 32 8.68 14.23 5.58
CA ARG A 32 9.16 14.83 4.34
C ARG A 32 7.95 15.22 3.49
N VAL A 33 8.20 16.09 2.51
CA VAL A 33 7.19 16.59 1.58
C VAL A 33 7.72 16.43 0.17
N GLN A 34 6.89 15.87 -0.72
CA GLN A 34 7.07 15.98 -2.16
C GLN A 34 6.15 17.09 -2.67
N SER A 35 6.73 18.16 -3.19
CA SER A 35 5.96 19.22 -3.86
C SER A 35 5.61 18.81 -5.28
N HIS A 36 4.39 19.13 -5.72
CA HIS A 36 3.84 18.80 -7.03
C HIS A 36 4.00 17.31 -7.36
N PRO A 37 3.44 16.40 -6.54
CA PRO A 37 3.48 14.98 -6.88
C PRO A 37 2.85 14.76 -8.26
N PRO A 38 3.45 13.91 -9.12
CA PRO A 38 3.00 13.79 -10.50
C PRO A 38 1.63 13.13 -10.62
N SER A 39 1.26 12.30 -9.65
CA SER A 39 -0.08 11.72 -9.54
C SER A 39 -0.87 12.48 -8.49
N TRP A 40 -2.07 12.91 -8.86
CA TRP A 40 -3.04 13.52 -7.94
C TRP A 40 -3.40 12.57 -6.78
N GLY A 41 -3.27 11.25 -6.99
CA GLY A 41 -3.57 10.26 -5.97
C GLY A 41 -2.69 10.37 -4.74
N LEU A 42 -1.43 10.81 -4.87
CA LEU A 42 -0.55 11.04 -3.72
C LEU A 42 -1.01 12.22 -2.87
N ASP A 43 -1.35 13.33 -3.51
CA ASP A 43 -1.90 14.54 -2.90
C ASP A 43 -3.26 14.28 -2.24
N ARG A 44 -4.07 13.37 -2.80
CA ARG A 44 -5.37 13.06 -2.23
C ARG A 44 -5.28 12.29 -0.90
N ILE A 45 -4.34 11.36 -0.75
CA ILE A 45 -4.37 10.36 0.33
C ILE A 45 -3.82 10.83 1.68
N ASP A 46 -3.17 11.98 1.76
CA ASP A 46 -2.58 12.52 2.99
C ASP A 46 -3.35 13.69 3.59
N GLN A 47 -4.53 14.01 3.03
CA GLN A 47 -5.40 15.09 3.47
C GLN A 47 -6.86 14.65 3.71
N ARG A 48 -7.58 15.46 4.49
CA ARG A 48 -9.01 15.25 4.78
C ARG A 48 -9.95 16.05 3.89
N THR A 49 -9.48 17.19 3.37
CA THR A 49 -10.26 18.00 2.43
C THR A 49 -10.16 17.41 1.03
N ASP A 50 -11.16 17.66 0.19
CA ASP A 50 -11.17 17.32 -1.24
C ASP A 50 -10.28 18.25 -2.06
N LYS A 51 -10.05 19.48 -1.58
CA LYS A 51 -9.17 20.46 -2.22
C LYS A 51 -7.70 20.04 -2.12
N LEU A 52 -7.16 19.52 -3.22
CA LEU A 52 -5.75 19.19 -3.41
C LEU A 52 -4.85 20.42 -3.23
N ASP A 53 -3.73 20.26 -2.53
CA ASP A 53 -2.81 21.35 -2.20
C ASP A 53 -1.46 21.27 -2.94
N GLY A 54 -1.27 20.22 -3.74
CA GLY A 54 -0.05 19.99 -4.50
C GLY A 54 1.08 19.43 -3.66
N LEU A 55 0.83 18.92 -2.46
CA LEU A 55 1.84 18.36 -1.56
C LEU A 55 1.53 16.90 -1.27
N TYR A 56 2.59 16.12 -1.04
CA TYR A 56 2.47 14.79 -0.46
C TYR A 56 3.40 14.66 0.73
N HIS A 57 2.81 14.51 1.91
CA HIS A 57 3.42 14.39 3.21
C HIS A 57 3.59 12.92 3.60
N TYR A 58 4.82 12.53 3.92
CA TYR A 58 5.15 11.15 4.29
C TYR A 58 6.21 11.11 5.40
N PRO A 59 6.22 10.07 6.26
CA PRO A 59 7.18 9.98 7.35
C PRO A 59 8.61 9.80 6.81
N LYS A 60 9.62 10.29 7.55
CA LYS A 60 11.06 10.12 7.18
C LYS A 60 11.47 8.67 6.89
N SER A 61 10.82 7.72 7.57
CA SER A 61 11.03 6.27 7.39
C SER A 61 10.48 5.76 6.06
N ALA A 62 9.42 6.37 5.52
CA ALA A 62 8.84 6.11 4.20
C ALA A 62 8.69 4.61 3.82
N GLY A 63 8.36 3.74 4.77
CA GLY A 63 8.19 2.30 4.52
C GLY A 63 9.50 1.49 4.42
N GLN A 64 10.64 2.07 4.79
CA GLN A 64 11.94 1.36 4.83
C GLN A 64 11.86 0.04 5.59
N ASN A 65 12.51 -1.02 5.08
CA ASN A 65 12.50 -2.38 5.66
C ASN A 65 11.12 -3.06 5.69
N VAL A 66 10.17 -2.58 4.89
CA VAL A 66 8.93 -3.30 4.57
C VAL A 66 9.03 -3.80 3.14
N THR A 67 8.65 -5.06 2.93
CA THR A 67 8.63 -5.68 1.61
C THR A 67 7.19 -5.76 1.12
N ILE A 68 6.95 -5.13 -0.03
CA ILE A 68 5.70 -5.23 -0.78
C ILE A 68 5.94 -6.22 -1.92
N TYR A 69 5.26 -7.35 -1.85
CA TYR A 69 5.24 -8.38 -2.86
C TYR A 69 4.16 -8.03 -3.87
N VAL A 70 4.54 -7.90 -5.15
CA VAL A 70 3.63 -7.59 -6.25
C VAL A 70 3.47 -8.87 -7.07
N ILE A 71 2.30 -9.50 -6.96
CA ILE A 71 1.95 -10.71 -7.72
C ILE A 71 1.13 -10.26 -8.94
N ASP A 72 1.79 -10.16 -10.09
CA ASP A 72 1.24 -9.46 -11.27
C ASP A 72 1.92 -9.94 -12.58
N THR A 73 2.02 -9.11 -13.62
CA THR A 73 2.64 -9.39 -14.93
C THR A 73 4.17 -9.39 -14.92
N GLY A 74 4.79 -9.14 -13.77
CA GLY A 74 6.22 -8.88 -13.61
C GLY A 74 6.48 -7.41 -13.25
N VAL A 75 7.74 -7.03 -13.05
CA VAL A 75 8.14 -5.62 -12.81
C VAL A 75 9.44 -5.37 -13.55
N ASN A 76 9.52 -4.27 -14.30
CA ASN A 76 10.80 -3.73 -14.76
C ASN A 76 11.56 -3.14 -13.55
N ILE A 77 12.35 -3.97 -12.87
CA ILE A 77 13.06 -3.58 -11.65
C ILE A 77 14.15 -2.53 -11.90
N ASP A 78 14.58 -2.39 -13.15
CA ASP A 78 15.60 -1.42 -13.58
C ASP A 78 14.99 -0.03 -13.85
N HIS A 79 13.67 0.12 -13.73
CA HIS A 79 13.02 1.42 -13.83
C HIS A 79 13.58 2.36 -12.76
N LYS A 80 13.98 3.57 -13.18
CA LYS A 80 14.68 4.54 -12.33
C LYS A 80 13.89 4.91 -11.08
N ASP A 81 12.57 4.83 -11.15
CA ASP A 81 11.69 5.13 -10.01
C ASP A 81 11.87 4.18 -8.82
N PHE A 82 12.37 2.96 -9.03
CA PHE A 82 12.63 2.04 -7.92
C PHE A 82 13.95 2.32 -7.20
N GLU A 83 14.89 3.05 -7.81
CA GLU A 83 16.21 3.37 -7.25
C GLU A 83 16.94 2.12 -6.69
N GLY A 84 16.81 0.98 -7.37
CA GLY A 84 17.40 -0.30 -6.95
C GLY A 84 16.72 -0.98 -5.77
N ARG A 85 15.54 -0.52 -5.34
CA ARG A 85 14.75 -1.15 -4.25
C ARG A 85 13.79 -2.24 -4.73
N ALA A 86 13.77 -2.54 -6.02
CA ALA A 86 12.99 -3.63 -6.60
C ALA A 86 13.89 -4.82 -6.94
N GLN A 87 13.38 -6.03 -6.73
CA GLN A 87 14.06 -7.27 -7.09
C GLN A 87 13.07 -8.29 -7.65
N HIS A 88 13.56 -9.22 -8.48
CA HIS A 88 12.75 -10.32 -8.96
C HIS A 88 12.60 -11.42 -7.90
N GLY A 89 11.38 -11.91 -7.78
CA GLY A 89 11.05 -13.22 -7.21
C GLY A 89 10.85 -14.25 -8.33
N PRO A 90 10.26 -15.42 -8.01
CA PRO A 90 10.01 -16.45 -8.99
C PRO A 90 8.91 -16.08 -9.99
N VAL A 91 8.93 -16.75 -11.13
CA VAL A 91 7.90 -16.70 -12.17
C VAL A 91 6.97 -17.90 -11.99
N PHE A 92 5.67 -17.64 -11.97
CA PHE A 92 4.60 -18.65 -11.86
C PHE A 92 3.67 -18.66 -13.08
N ALA A 93 3.76 -17.63 -13.94
CA ALA A 93 3.00 -17.55 -15.18
C ALA A 93 3.26 -18.78 -16.06
N GLN A 94 2.21 -19.31 -16.68
CA GLN A 94 2.30 -20.44 -17.60
C GLN A 94 2.59 -19.94 -19.02
N GLY A 95 3.20 -20.78 -19.86
CA GLY A 95 3.52 -20.42 -21.25
C GLY A 95 4.75 -19.50 -21.40
N VAL A 96 5.40 -19.14 -20.29
CA VAL A 96 6.68 -18.41 -20.27
C VAL A 96 7.78 -19.25 -19.62
N GLN A 97 9.03 -18.93 -19.94
CA GLN A 97 10.16 -19.57 -19.26
C GLN A 97 10.17 -19.17 -17.78
N GLN A 98 10.55 -20.07 -16.87
CA GLN A 98 10.58 -19.77 -15.43
C GLN A 98 11.63 -18.72 -15.05
N THR A 99 12.57 -18.44 -15.96
CA THR A 99 13.56 -17.36 -15.87
C THR A 99 13.08 -16.05 -16.47
N ASP A 100 11.91 -16.04 -17.12
CA ASP A 100 11.36 -14.88 -17.81
C ASP A 100 10.59 -13.99 -16.84
N ASN A 101 11.35 -13.13 -16.18
CA ASN A 101 10.87 -12.18 -15.18
C ASN A 101 10.46 -10.82 -15.76
N ALA A 102 10.52 -10.68 -17.09
CA ALA A 102 10.24 -9.43 -17.77
C ALA A 102 8.75 -9.06 -17.67
N ASP A 103 8.49 -7.78 -17.46
CA ASP A 103 7.16 -7.20 -17.59
C ASP A 103 6.98 -6.67 -19.00
N ARG A 104 6.34 -7.45 -19.88
CA ARG A 104 6.00 -7.01 -21.25
C ARG A 104 4.57 -6.46 -21.36
N ASN A 105 3.81 -6.55 -20.27
CA ASN A 105 2.48 -5.95 -20.19
C ASN A 105 2.55 -4.51 -19.68
N GLY A 106 3.34 -4.28 -18.63
CA GLY A 106 3.53 -2.99 -17.96
C GLY A 106 2.71 -2.80 -16.69
N HIS A 107 1.61 -3.54 -16.53
CA HIS A 107 0.70 -3.40 -15.39
C HIS A 107 1.39 -3.63 -14.04
N GLY A 108 2.20 -4.68 -13.91
CA GLY A 108 2.92 -4.97 -12.68
C GLY A 108 3.94 -3.88 -12.30
N THR A 109 4.67 -3.33 -13.26
CA THR A 109 5.55 -2.16 -13.05
C THR A 109 4.77 -0.94 -12.56
N PHE A 110 3.59 -0.71 -13.16
CA PHE A 110 2.72 0.41 -12.80
C PHE A 110 2.28 0.35 -11.34
N VAL A 111 1.74 -0.80 -10.91
CA VAL A 111 1.22 -0.97 -9.54
C VAL A 111 2.35 -1.04 -8.51
N ALA A 112 3.50 -1.62 -8.86
CA ALA A 112 4.68 -1.63 -8.01
C ALA A 112 5.19 -0.21 -7.72
N ALA A 113 5.25 0.64 -8.74
CA ALA A 113 5.69 2.02 -8.59
C ALA A 113 4.70 2.88 -7.77
N LEU A 114 3.39 2.66 -7.89
CA LEU A 114 2.40 3.31 -7.00
C LEU A 114 2.57 2.91 -5.53
N ALA A 115 2.96 1.67 -5.27
CA ALA A 115 3.16 1.21 -3.91
C ALA A 115 4.45 1.79 -3.29
N ALA A 116 5.59 1.71 -3.99
CA ALA A 116 6.91 2.01 -3.40
C ALA A 116 7.93 2.70 -4.33
N GLY A 117 7.48 3.29 -5.43
CA GLY A 117 8.31 4.16 -6.27
C GLY A 117 8.78 5.44 -5.55
N ALA A 118 9.93 5.97 -5.95
CA ALA A 118 10.48 7.21 -5.39
C ALA A 118 9.59 8.43 -5.72
N THR A 119 9.09 8.46 -6.94
CA THR A 119 8.35 9.58 -7.55
C THR A 119 6.86 9.35 -7.44
N TYR A 120 6.37 8.17 -7.85
CA TYR A 120 4.94 7.83 -7.90
C TYR A 120 4.45 7.12 -6.65
N GLY A 121 5.36 6.59 -5.82
CA GLY A 121 5.00 5.72 -4.72
C GLY A 121 4.60 6.43 -3.44
N VAL A 122 3.67 5.79 -2.73
CA VAL A 122 3.28 6.15 -1.35
C VAL A 122 4.42 5.81 -0.37
N ALA A 123 4.92 4.57 -0.40
CA ALA A 123 6.03 4.13 0.46
C ALA A 123 7.39 4.30 -0.22
N LYS A 124 7.88 5.54 -0.31
CA LYS A 124 9.08 5.91 -1.10
C LYS A 124 10.40 5.19 -0.73
N LYS A 125 10.45 4.43 0.36
CA LYS A 125 11.61 3.60 0.75
C LYS A 125 11.24 2.13 0.95
N GLY A 126 10.02 1.73 0.60
CA GLY A 126 9.60 0.33 0.58
C GLY A 126 10.42 -0.48 -0.42
N GLN A 127 10.51 -1.79 -0.18
CA GLN A 127 11.14 -2.73 -1.10
C GLN A 127 10.06 -3.44 -1.92
N ILE A 128 10.33 -3.64 -3.21
CA ILE A 128 9.44 -4.39 -4.10
C ILE A 128 10.05 -5.77 -4.38
N VAL A 129 9.25 -6.81 -4.27
CA VAL A 129 9.58 -8.14 -4.80
C VAL A 129 8.53 -8.50 -5.85
N SER A 130 8.98 -8.67 -7.09
CA SER A 130 8.12 -9.00 -8.23
C SER A 130 7.92 -10.50 -8.36
N LEU A 131 6.67 -10.98 -8.25
CA LEU A 131 6.30 -12.35 -8.59
C LEU A 131 5.43 -12.31 -9.85
N LYS A 132 5.95 -12.83 -10.96
CA LYS A 132 5.19 -12.85 -12.23
C LYS A 132 4.22 -14.03 -12.21
N ALA A 133 2.95 -13.79 -11.95
CA ALA A 133 1.89 -14.81 -11.98
C ALA A 133 0.98 -14.70 -13.22
N LEU A 134 1.02 -13.55 -13.89
CA LEU A 134 0.29 -13.25 -15.12
C LEU A 134 1.27 -13.20 -16.31
N ASP A 135 0.79 -13.62 -17.48
CA ASP A 135 1.53 -13.57 -18.73
C ASP A 135 1.58 -12.16 -19.33
N ASP A 136 2.16 -12.04 -20.52
CA ASP A 136 2.37 -10.75 -21.19
C ASP A 136 1.06 -10.10 -21.69
N ALA A 137 -0.03 -10.88 -21.77
CA ALA A 137 -1.37 -10.37 -22.03
C ALA A 137 -2.15 -10.01 -20.75
N GLY A 138 -1.54 -10.19 -19.57
CA GLY A 138 -2.22 -9.98 -18.29
C GLY A 138 -3.11 -11.15 -17.85
N ALA A 139 -3.04 -12.29 -18.52
CA ALA A 139 -3.83 -13.47 -18.18
C ALA A 139 -3.04 -14.39 -17.23
N GLY A 140 -3.76 -15.07 -16.34
CA GLY A 140 -3.15 -16.03 -15.43
C GLY A 140 -4.18 -16.96 -14.82
N ARG A 141 -3.68 -18.03 -14.19
CA ARG A 141 -4.53 -18.99 -13.47
C ARG A 141 -4.46 -18.70 -11.97
N LEU A 142 -5.56 -18.94 -11.27
CA LEU A 142 -5.59 -18.87 -9.80
C LEU A 142 -4.52 -19.76 -9.15
N SER A 143 -4.22 -20.93 -9.74
CA SER A 143 -3.13 -21.80 -9.28
C SER A 143 -1.76 -21.11 -9.25
N ASN A 144 -1.50 -20.20 -10.21
CA ASN A 144 -0.23 -19.46 -10.28
C ASN A 144 -0.16 -18.43 -9.15
N VAL A 145 -1.28 -17.74 -8.89
CA VAL A 145 -1.42 -16.76 -7.80
C VAL A 145 -1.26 -17.45 -6.45
N LEU A 146 -1.90 -18.60 -6.26
CA LEU A 146 -1.78 -19.39 -5.03
C LEU A 146 -0.35 -19.89 -4.79
N ALA A 147 0.33 -20.38 -5.83
CA ALA A 147 1.74 -20.78 -5.74
C ALA A 147 2.66 -19.60 -5.40
N ALA A 148 2.37 -18.42 -5.95
CA ALA A 148 3.09 -17.20 -5.61
C ALA A 148 2.87 -16.79 -4.14
N ILE A 149 1.63 -16.85 -3.64
CA ILE A 149 1.31 -16.60 -2.22
C ILE A 149 2.04 -17.61 -1.32
N GLU A 150 2.04 -18.89 -1.66
CA GLU A 150 2.74 -19.93 -0.91
C GLU A 150 4.24 -19.64 -0.81
N TRP A 151 4.87 -19.18 -1.89
CA TRP A 151 6.27 -18.79 -1.87
C TRP A 151 6.52 -17.59 -0.95
N VAL A 152 5.65 -16.58 -0.98
CA VAL A 152 5.75 -15.42 -0.08
C VAL A 152 5.59 -15.86 1.39
N VAL A 153 4.68 -16.78 1.68
CA VAL A 153 4.51 -17.36 3.02
C VAL A 153 5.79 -18.04 3.49
N LYS A 154 6.39 -18.91 2.67
CA LYS A 154 7.65 -19.59 3.01
C LYS A 154 8.78 -18.58 3.27
N ARG A 155 8.87 -17.52 2.47
CA ARG A 155 9.85 -16.44 2.66
C ARG A 155 9.58 -15.61 3.91
N HIS A 156 8.32 -15.30 4.21
CA HIS A 156 7.94 -14.56 5.41
C HIS A 156 8.33 -15.34 6.67
N ILE A 157 8.01 -16.64 6.71
CA ILE A 157 8.36 -17.52 7.83
C ILE A 157 9.88 -17.59 8.01
N SER A 158 10.65 -17.72 6.93
CA SER A 158 12.13 -17.80 7.03
C SER A 158 12.78 -16.49 7.52
N GLN A 159 12.11 -15.35 7.34
CA GLN A 159 12.53 -14.05 7.89
C GLN A 159 12.14 -13.87 9.37
N GLY A 160 11.25 -14.69 9.91
CA GLY A 160 10.83 -14.68 11.31
C GLY A 160 10.31 -13.31 11.77
N SER A 161 10.66 -12.91 13.00
CA SER A 161 10.19 -11.65 13.61
C SER A 161 10.64 -10.36 12.88
N ALA A 162 11.60 -10.46 11.95
CA ALA A 162 12.02 -9.32 11.13
C ALA A 162 11.09 -9.09 9.93
N ALA A 163 10.28 -10.09 9.56
CA ALA A 163 9.41 -10.03 8.39
C ALA A 163 8.37 -8.92 8.51
N ARG A 164 8.23 -8.15 7.43
CA ARG A 164 7.18 -7.14 7.25
C ARG A 164 6.70 -7.25 5.82
N SER A 165 5.69 -8.10 5.62
CA SER A 165 5.23 -8.51 4.30
C SER A 165 3.85 -7.94 4.00
N ILE A 166 3.74 -7.27 2.87
CA ILE A 166 2.46 -6.89 2.27
C ILE A 166 2.40 -7.55 0.89
N ILE A 167 1.28 -8.15 0.53
CA ILE A 167 1.02 -8.64 -0.83
C ILE A 167 0.00 -7.71 -1.47
N ASN A 168 0.33 -7.15 -2.64
CA ASN A 168 -0.62 -6.44 -3.49
C ASN A 168 -1.13 -7.38 -4.59
N LEU A 169 -2.45 -7.54 -4.66
CA LEU A 169 -3.15 -8.30 -5.69
C LEU A 169 -4.05 -7.36 -6.51
N SER A 170 -3.51 -6.82 -7.59
CA SER A 170 -4.25 -5.99 -8.55
C SER A 170 -4.89 -6.85 -9.64
N LEU A 171 -5.57 -7.91 -9.22
CA LEU A 171 -6.18 -8.95 -10.07
C LEU A 171 -7.44 -9.50 -9.41
N GLY A 172 -8.27 -10.20 -10.17
CA GLY A 172 -9.46 -10.85 -9.65
C GLY A 172 -10.02 -11.88 -10.61
N ALA A 173 -10.87 -12.75 -10.07
CA ALA A 173 -11.67 -13.73 -10.78
C ALA A 173 -13.05 -13.82 -10.10
N GLU A 174 -13.94 -14.62 -10.68
CA GLU A 174 -15.19 -15.01 -10.00
C GLU A 174 -14.91 -15.59 -8.61
N PHE A 175 -15.88 -15.44 -7.70
CA PHE A 175 -15.80 -15.95 -6.33
C PHE A 175 -15.30 -17.38 -6.29
N ASN A 176 -14.27 -17.62 -5.48
CA ASN A 176 -13.79 -18.94 -5.19
C ASN A 176 -13.21 -19.00 -3.75
N GLU A 177 -13.87 -19.80 -2.93
CA GLU A 177 -13.58 -19.97 -1.51
C GLU A 177 -12.13 -20.42 -1.22
N PRO A 178 -11.51 -21.35 -1.98
CA PRO A 178 -10.14 -21.79 -1.68
C PRO A 178 -9.10 -20.66 -1.74
N THR A 179 -9.28 -19.67 -2.63
CA THR A 179 -8.36 -18.52 -2.66
C THR A 179 -8.52 -17.64 -1.43
N ASN A 180 -9.77 -17.42 -0.99
CA ASN A 180 -10.04 -16.63 0.21
C ASN A 180 -9.50 -17.31 1.47
N GLU A 181 -9.62 -18.64 1.57
CA GLU A 181 -9.05 -19.42 2.68
C GLU A 181 -7.52 -19.33 2.69
N ALA A 182 -6.86 -19.54 1.55
CA ALA A 182 -5.40 -19.45 1.46
C ALA A 182 -4.86 -18.07 1.88
N ILE A 183 -5.56 -17.00 1.50
CA ILE A 183 -5.20 -15.64 1.91
C ILE A 183 -5.44 -15.43 3.41
N GLN A 184 -6.56 -15.91 3.96
CA GLN A 184 -6.82 -15.82 5.40
C GLN A 184 -5.75 -16.57 6.21
N GLU A 185 -5.28 -17.74 5.76
CA GLU A 185 -4.17 -18.42 6.44
C GLU A 185 -2.86 -17.65 6.36
N ALA A 186 -2.53 -17.08 5.20
CA ALA A 186 -1.37 -16.21 5.06
C ALA A 186 -1.47 -14.97 5.98
N MET A 187 -2.68 -14.43 6.16
CA MET A 187 -2.94 -13.32 7.09
C MET A 187 -2.75 -13.70 8.56
N ARG A 188 -3.18 -14.91 8.97
CA ARG A 188 -2.94 -15.41 10.34
C ARG A 188 -1.46 -15.53 10.67
N LEU A 189 -0.60 -15.69 9.66
CA LEU A 189 0.85 -15.70 9.81
C LEU A 189 1.47 -14.30 9.88
N GLY A 190 0.68 -13.22 9.74
CA GLY A 190 1.16 -11.84 9.83
C GLY A 190 1.47 -11.17 8.49
N ILE A 191 1.01 -11.74 7.37
CA ILE A 191 1.11 -11.12 6.04
C ILE A 191 -0.11 -10.25 5.79
N HIS A 192 0.09 -9.01 5.34
CA HIS A 192 -1.01 -8.10 5.03
C HIS A 192 -1.34 -8.13 3.53
N PHE A 193 -2.60 -7.96 3.17
CA PHE A 193 -3.05 -8.00 1.78
C PHE A 193 -3.79 -6.73 1.39
N SER A 194 -3.39 -6.14 0.28
CA SER A 194 -4.13 -5.11 -0.43
C SER A 194 -4.62 -5.66 -1.76
N ILE A 195 -5.92 -5.57 -2.00
CA ILE A 195 -6.59 -6.30 -3.07
C ILE A 195 -7.48 -5.34 -3.86
N ALA A 196 -7.43 -5.39 -5.19
CA ALA A 196 -8.36 -4.65 -6.03
C ALA A 196 -9.80 -5.19 -5.89
N ALA A 197 -10.79 -4.31 -5.72
CA ALA A 197 -12.19 -4.72 -5.61
C ALA A 197 -12.77 -5.33 -6.91
N GLY A 198 -12.19 -5.00 -8.06
CA GLY A 198 -12.70 -5.35 -9.40
C GLY A 198 -13.36 -4.17 -10.11
N ASN A 199 -13.56 -4.31 -11.42
CA ASN A 199 -13.90 -3.19 -12.31
C ASN A 199 -15.22 -3.41 -13.09
N ASP A 200 -16.17 -4.14 -12.49
CA ASP A 200 -17.42 -4.55 -13.14
C ASP A 200 -18.64 -3.71 -12.71
N GLY A 201 -18.48 -2.76 -11.78
CA GLY A 201 -19.59 -2.04 -11.17
C GLY A 201 -20.56 -2.99 -10.43
N LYS A 202 -20.02 -4.02 -9.76
CA LYS A 202 -20.79 -5.08 -9.08
C LYS A 202 -20.39 -5.20 -7.61
N ASP A 203 -21.09 -6.04 -6.86
CA ASP A 203 -20.74 -6.37 -5.49
C ASP A 203 -19.40 -7.13 -5.45
N ALA A 204 -18.38 -6.55 -4.81
CA ALA A 204 -17.04 -7.12 -4.64
C ALA A 204 -17.06 -8.47 -3.92
N CYS A 205 -18.12 -8.77 -3.14
CA CYS A 205 -18.30 -10.06 -2.50
C CYS A 205 -18.50 -11.21 -3.49
N GLN A 206 -18.81 -10.92 -4.77
CA GLN A 206 -18.95 -11.92 -5.83
C GLN A 206 -17.63 -12.30 -6.51
N PHE A 207 -16.51 -11.74 -6.06
CA PHE A 207 -15.20 -11.91 -6.68
C PHE A 207 -14.15 -12.37 -5.66
N SER A 208 -13.16 -13.11 -6.14
CA SER A 208 -12.00 -13.49 -5.33
C SER A 208 -10.73 -12.98 -6.02
N PRO A 209 -9.78 -12.44 -5.25
CA PRO A 209 -9.71 -12.48 -3.79
C PRO A 209 -10.42 -11.30 -3.07
N ALA A 210 -11.12 -10.42 -3.80
CA ALA A 210 -11.80 -9.23 -3.26
C ALA A 210 -12.78 -9.51 -2.09
N SER A 211 -13.42 -10.68 -2.07
CA SER A 211 -14.34 -11.12 -1.01
C SER A 211 -13.65 -11.67 0.24
N THR A 212 -12.31 -11.70 0.30
CA THR A 212 -11.59 -12.30 1.43
C THR A 212 -11.79 -11.51 2.72
N PRO A 213 -12.38 -12.09 3.78
CA PRO A 213 -12.55 -11.40 5.05
C PRO A 213 -11.21 -10.97 5.67
N GLY A 214 -11.17 -9.72 6.14
CA GLY A 214 -10.01 -9.13 6.82
C GLY A 214 -8.94 -8.57 5.88
N ALA A 215 -8.89 -8.99 4.60
CA ALA A 215 -8.02 -8.36 3.61
C ALA A 215 -8.47 -6.91 3.34
N MET A 216 -7.54 -6.04 2.95
CA MET A 216 -7.90 -4.68 2.53
C MET A 216 -8.29 -4.70 1.06
N THR A 217 -9.57 -4.95 0.80
CA THR A 217 -10.16 -4.81 -0.53
C THR A 217 -10.43 -3.34 -0.82
N VAL A 218 -9.94 -2.86 -1.97
CA VAL A 218 -9.83 -1.44 -2.29
C VAL A 218 -10.65 -1.10 -3.53
N GLY A 219 -11.66 -0.27 -3.34
CA GLY A 219 -12.42 0.37 -4.42
C GLY A 219 -11.70 1.59 -4.99
N ALA A 220 -12.12 2.04 -6.17
CA ALA A 220 -11.52 3.16 -6.89
C ALA A 220 -12.38 4.43 -6.77
N THR A 221 -11.73 5.56 -6.53
CA THR A 221 -12.32 6.89 -6.67
C THR A 221 -11.72 7.67 -7.83
N ASP A 222 -12.49 8.64 -8.30
CA ASP A 222 -12.01 9.70 -9.19
C ASP A 222 -11.54 10.93 -8.39
N LYS A 223 -10.94 11.89 -9.10
CA LYS A 223 -10.32 13.09 -8.53
C LYS A 223 -11.31 14.02 -7.84
N ASP A 224 -12.60 13.90 -8.14
CA ASP A 224 -13.70 14.66 -7.54
C ASP A 224 -14.35 13.94 -6.34
N ASP A 225 -13.67 12.94 -5.77
CA ASP A 225 -14.13 12.12 -4.64
C ASP A 225 -15.39 11.29 -4.91
N THR A 226 -15.74 11.11 -6.18
CA THR A 226 -16.78 10.15 -6.58
C THR A 226 -16.21 8.74 -6.67
N ILE A 227 -17.04 7.74 -6.36
CA ILE A 227 -16.70 6.34 -6.66
C ILE A 227 -16.66 6.20 -8.18
N ALA A 228 -15.56 5.67 -8.71
CA ALA A 228 -15.42 5.46 -10.14
C ALA A 228 -16.50 4.49 -10.64
N SER A 229 -17.14 4.78 -11.76
CA SER A 229 -18.32 4.02 -12.24
C SER A 229 -18.06 2.53 -12.48
N TYR A 230 -16.81 2.16 -12.76
CA TYR A 230 -16.38 0.77 -12.91
C TYR A 230 -16.08 0.08 -11.58
N SER A 231 -15.83 0.81 -10.49
CA SER A 231 -15.42 0.20 -9.23
C SER A 231 -16.49 -0.74 -8.72
N ASN A 232 -16.10 -1.98 -8.40
CA ASN A 232 -16.93 -2.81 -7.56
C ASN A 232 -17.13 -2.15 -6.18
N PHE A 233 -18.25 -2.49 -5.55
CA PHE A 233 -18.75 -1.87 -4.31
C PHE A 233 -19.25 -2.94 -3.34
N GLY A 234 -19.87 -2.53 -2.23
CA GLY A 234 -20.52 -3.44 -1.29
C GLY A 234 -19.68 -3.71 -0.04
N PRO A 235 -20.17 -4.58 0.86
CA PRO A 235 -19.63 -4.74 2.20
C PRO A 235 -18.24 -5.38 2.24
N CYS A 236 -17.80 -6.05 1.16
CA CYS A 236 -16.44 -6.57 1.05
C CYS A 236 -15.40 -5.51 0.72
N VAL A 237 -15.79 -4.31 0.27
CA VAL A 237 -14.86 -3.19 0.08
C VAL A 237 -14.53 -2.57 1.43
N ALA A 238 -13.26 -2.62 1.83
CA ALA A 238 -12.80 -2.09 3.10
C ALA A 238 -12.54 -0.58 3.04
N VAL A 239 -12.03 -0.09 1.92
CA VAL A 239 -11.65 1.31 1.73
C VAL A 239 -11.66 1.68 0.24
N PHE A 240 -11.73 2.97 -0.06
CA PHE A 240 -11.54 3.50 -1.40
C PHE A 240 -10.22 4.28 -1.49
N ALA A 241 -9.58 4.23 -2.66
CA ALA A 241 -8.38 5.00 -2.95
C ALA A 241 -8.39 5.51 -4.40
N PRO A 242 -7.52 6.48 -4.74
CA PRO A 242 -7.41 7.03 -6.09
C PRO A 242 -7.18 5.93 -7.14
N GLY A 243 -8.12 5.81 -8.07
CA GLY A 243 -8.10 4.75 -9.09
C GLY A 243 -8.33 5.22 -10.52
N SER A 244 -8.88 6.42 -10.74
CA SER A 244 -9.08 6.97 -12.10
C SER A 244 -7.97 7.93 -12.53
N ALA A 245 -7.55 7.80 -13.79
CA ALA A 245 -6.56 8.67 -14.43
C ALA A 245 -5.29 8.86 -13.58
N ILE A 246 -4.80 7.75 -13.03
CA ILE A 246 -3.59 7.70 -12.22
C ILE A 246 -2.39 7.61 -13.16
N VAL A 247 -1.31 8.33 -12.86
CA VAL A 247 -0.04 8.22 -13.58
C VAL A 247 0.98 7.45 -12.74
N SER A 248 1.73 6.57 -13.39
CA SER A 248 2.81 5.80 -12.75
C SER A 248 3.90 5.41 -13.76
N ALA A 249 4.95 4.75 -13.28
CA ALA A 249 5.99 4.13 -14.08
C ALA A 249 5.42 3.05 -15.02
N TRP A 250 6.09 2.80 -16.14
CA TRP A 250 5.71 1.81 -17.14
C TRP A 250 6.90 0.97 -17.59
N ALA A 251 6.66 -0.27 -17.99
CA ALA A 251 7.75 -1.23 -18.26
C ALA A 251 8.53 -0.97 -19.55
N GLU A 252 7.96 -0.23 -20.52
CA GLU A 252 8.51 -0.04 -21.87
C GLU A 252 9.95 0.49 -21.89
N SER A 253 10.32 1.32 -20.91
CA SER A 253 11.72 1.75 -20.70
C SER A 253 11.95 2.09 -19.24
N ASN A 254 13.21 2.28 -18.83
CA ASN A 254 13.54 2.58 -17.44
C ASN A 254 13.11 3.99 -16.96
N THR A 255 12.41 4.74 -17.80
CA THR A 255 11.84 6.06 -17.50
C THR A 255 10.42 6.22 -18.05
N ALA A 256 9.83 5.18 -18.64
CA ALA A 256 8.53 5.28 -19.25
C ALA A 256 7.45 5.51 -18.19
N THR A 257 6.39 6.19 -18.57
CA THR A 257 5.24 6.47 -17.72
C THR A 257 3.97 6.20 -18.48
N HIS A 258 2.90 5.84 -17.78
CA HIS A 258 1.60 5.62 -18.38
C HIS A 258 0.49 6.18 -17.49
N VAL A 259 -0.69 6.41 -18.07
CA VAL A 259 -1.90 6.76 -17.31
C VAL A 259 -2.89 5.59 -17.39
N GLN A 260 -3.39 5.13 -16.26
CA GLN A 260 -4.40 4.05 -16.20
C GLN A 260 -5.53 4.37 -15.22
N SER A 261 -6.63 3.64 -15.40
CA SER A 261 -7.77 3.66 -14.50
C SER A 261 -8.14 2.24 -14.09
N GLY A 262 -8.43 2.03 -12.81
CA GLY A 262 -8.85 0.73 -12.27
C GLY A 262 -8.70 0.64 -10.76
N THR A 263 -9.43 -0.29 -10.14
CA THR A 263 -9.19 -0.69 -8.74
C THR A 263 -7.79 -1.28 -8.55
N SER A 264 -7.18 -1.79 -9.63
CA SER A 264 -5.78 -2.16 -9.71
C SER A 264 -4.81 -1.02 -9.41
N MET A 265 -5.19 0.24 -9.66
CA MET A 265 -4.41 1.43 -9.33
C MET A 265 -4.73 1.95 -7.92
N ALA A 266 -5.96 1.73 -7.44
CA ALA A 266 -6.36 2.08 -6.09
C ALA A 266 -5.65 1.19 -5.04
N SER A 267 -5.62 -0.13 -5.25
CA SER A 267 -4.98 -1.09 -4.34
C SER A 267 -3.54 -0.73 -3.93
N PRO A 268 -2.60 -0.45 -4.84
CA PRO A 268 -1.21 -0.17 -4.45
C PRO A 268 -1.04 1.11 -3.62
N HIS A 269 -1.96 2.08 -3.67
CA HIS A 269 -1.95 3.21 -2.73
C HIS A 269 -2.11 2.72 -1.29
N VAL A 270 -3.03 1.78 -1.06
CA VAL A 270 -3.27 1.18 0.26
C VAL A 270 -2.13 0.26 0.67
N ALA A 271 -1.56 -0.52 -0.26
CA ALA A 271 -0.36 -1.32 0.00
C ALA A 271 0.80 -0.43 0.47
N GLY A 272 1.03 0.72 -0.18
CA GLY A 272 2.04 1.67 0.26
C GLY A 272 1.71 2.31 1.61
N LEU A 273 0.45 2.66 1.87
CA LEU A 273 0.01 3.18 3.18
C LEU A 273 0.26 2.16 4.31
N MET A 274 -0.05 0.89 4.09
CA MET A 274 0.29 -0.20 5.03
C MET A 274 1.79 -0.24 5.31
N ALA A 275 2.64 -0.07 4.30
CA ALA A 275 4.08 -0.09 4.49
C ALA A 275 4.56 1.09 5.35
N LEU A 276 3.98 2.29 5.18
CA LEU A 276 4.25 3.43 6.05
C LEU A 276 3.87 3.11 7.51
N LEU A 277 2.70 2.49 7.74
CA LEU A 277 2.19 2.15 9.07
C LEU A 277 3.00 1.04 9.75
N LEU A 278 3.30 -0.06 9.06
CA LEU A 278 4.12 -1.17 9.58
C LEU A 278 5.51 -0.70 9.98
N ARG A 279 6.10 0.22 9.21
CA ARG A 279 7.40 0.77 9.58
C ARG A 279 7.33 1.71 10.77
N ARG A 280 6.25 2.47 10.93
CA ARG A 280 6.03 3.36 12.09
C ARG A 280 5.85 2.55 13.37
N ALA A 281 4.98 1.55 13.38
CA ALA A 281 4.63 0.74 14.56
C ALA A 281 5.85 0.10 15.26
N THR A 282 6.91 -0.17 14.50
CA THR A 282 8.14 -0.79 15.03
C THR A 282 9.15 0.19 15.62
N THR A 283 8.92 1.50 15.46
CA THR A 283 9.72 2.54 16.13
C THR A 283 9.21 2.79 17.55
N ASP A 284 7.88 2.68 17.77
CA ASP A 284 7.24 2.89 19.08
C ASP A 284 7.41 1.71 20.04
N LEU A 285 7.57 0.49 19.53
CA LEU A 285 7.84 -0.69 20.38
C LEU A 285 9.29 -0.76 20.89
N GLY A 286 10.23 -0.01 20.27
CA GLY A 286 11.63 0.06 20.69
C GLY A 286 11.88 1.02 21.86
N THR A 287 10.99 1.99 22.07
CA THR A 287 11.09 2.98 23.16
C THR A 287 10.30 2.56 24.41
N ALA A 288 9.29 1.70 24.27
CA ALA A 288 8.43 1.26 25.38
C ALA A 288 9.03 0.13 26.27
N ARG A 289 10.25 -0.37 26.00
CA ARG A 289 10.87 -1.48 26.76
C ARG A 289 11.98 -1.09 27.74
N LYS A 290 12.14 0.18 28.08
CA LYS A 290 12.90 0.55 29.29
C LYS A 290 11.94 0.77 30.45
N SER A 291 11.58 -0.34 31.10
CA SER A 291 11.11 -0.28 32.49
C SER A 291 12.19 0.41 33.33
N PRO A 292 11.88 1.48 34.07
CA PRO A 292 12.77 1.95 35.11
C PRO A 292 12.64 0.95 36.28
N GLY A 293 13.59 0.03 36.36
CA GLY A 293 13.79 -0.81 37.54
C GLY A 293 15.03 -0.32 38.29
N ALA A 294 14.81 0.35 39.42
CA ALA A 294 15.58 0.34 40.67
C ALA A 294 14.99 1.41 41.60
#